data_AF-A0A8S3A2D3-F1
#
_entry.id   AF-A0A8S3A2D3-F1
#
_cell.length_a   1.000
_cell.length_b   1.000
_cell.length_c   1.000
_cell.angle_alpha   90.00
_cell.angle_beta   90.00
_cell.angle_gamma   90.00
#
_symmetry.space_group_name_H-M   'P 1'
#
loop_
_entity.id
_entity.type
_entity.pdbx_description
1 polymer ?
#
loop_
_entity_poly.entity_id
_entity_poly.type
_entity_poly.pdbx_seq_one_letter_code
_entity_poly.pdbx_strand_id
1 'polypeptide(L)'
;MHNLNIPKPTILVWTDLSQDHVAKLEELNDPETINNFFIKVFNLEPNTKRTTILCDLYYYALNFARTNKFNHEQISTFISILKRVHEMCIQTPFTNMEETYKSFKALILKHSLSRPPYSLRIFTADTTKKVIDYIVDTYFRHYKMYKYIFTATIDFNLKFTFDGMTRDSLKKLDEHGITITADDTNTVKDHEEKQS
;
A
#
# COMPACT_ATOMS: atom_id res chain seq x y z
N MET A 1 10.17 8.86 20.02
CA MET A 1 8.88 9.33 19.45
C MET A 1 9.16 9.73 18.01
N HIS A 2 8.73 8.93 17.05
CA HIS A 2 8.96 9.24 15.64
C HIS A 2 8.02 10.36 15.20
N ASN A 3 8.57 11.48 14.71
CA ASN A 3 7.79 12.59 14.19
C ASN A 3 7.23 12.23 12.81
N LEU A 4 6.10 11.51 12.80
CA LEU A 4 5.29 11.36 11.61
C LEU A 4 4.71 12.74 11.29
N ASN A 5 5.05 13.32 10.14
CA ASN A 5 4.43 14.58 9.70
C ASN A 5 3.02 14.25 9.23
N ILE A 6 2.06 14.31 10.17
CA ILE A 6 0.63 14.16 9.89
C ILE A 6 0.15 15.47 9.28
N PRO A 7 -0.09 15.52 7.96
CA PRO A 7 -0.54 16.74 7.33
C PRO A 7 -1.92 17.11 7.87
N LYS A 8 -2.10 18.40 8.18
CA LYS A 8 -3.40 18.92 8.60
C LYS A 8 -4.44 18.58 7.52
N PRO A 9 -5.66 18.18 7.89
CA PRO A 9 -6.68 17.85 6.90
C PRO A 9 -7.02 19.13 6.11
N THR A 10 -6.72 19.15 4.82
CA THR A 10 -7.03 20.23 3.86
C THR A 10 -8.24 19.85 3.01
N ILE A 11 -8.86 20.82 2.35
CA ILE A 11 -9.90 20.53 1.34
C ILE A 11 -9.17 19.98 0.12
N LEU A 12 -9.58 18.82 -0.39
CA LEU A 12 -8.90 18.09 -1.46
C LEU A 12 -9.61 18.17 -2.82
N VAL A 13 -10.74 18.88 -2.90
CA VAL A 13 -11.46 19.08 -4.17
C VAL A 13 -10.54 19.77 -5.16
N TRP A 14 -10.44 19.25 -6.38
CA TRP A 14 -9.65 19.82 -7.47
C TRP A 14 -8.15 19.97 -7.18
N THR A 15 -7.64 19.33 -6.12
CA THR A 15 -6.23 19.45 -5.71
C THR A 15 -5.33 18.65 -6.62
N ASP A 16 -5.70 17.38 -6.87
CA ASP A 16 -4.89 16.46 -7.67
C ASP A 16 -5.47 16.22 -9.07
N LEU A 17 -6.80 16.24 -9.19
CA LEU A 17 -7.52 16.07 -10.45
C LEU A 17 -8.39 17.29 -10.69
N SER A 18 -8.17 18.02 -11.79
CA SER A 18 -9.02 19.14 -12.21
C SER A 18 -10.35 18.65 -12.78
N GLN A 19 -11.29 19.58 -13.00
CA GLN A 19 -12.59 19.27 -13.61
C GLN A 19 -12.43 18.66 -15.00
N ASP A 20 -11.53 19.21 -15.81
CA ASP A 20 -11.22 18.68 -17.14
C ASP A 20 -10.59 17.29 -17.08
N HIS A 21 -9.80 17.00 -16.04
CA HIS A 21 -9.21 15.67 -15.85
C HIS A 21 -10.28 14.64 -15.51
N VAL A 22 -11.22 14.98 -14.63
CA VAL A 22 -12.32 14.06 -14.26
C VAL A 22 -13.27 13.84 -15.44
N ALA A 23 -13.62 14.90 -16.18
CA ALA A 23 -14.46 14.78 -17.37
C ALA A 23 -13.83 13.86 -18.43
N LYS A 24 -12.54 14.06 -18.73
CA LYS A 24 -11.78 13.15 -19.62
C LYS A 24 -11.76 11.73 -19.07
N LEU A 25 -11.53 11.57 -17.77
CA LEU A 25 -11.54 10.24 -17.16
C LEU A 25 -12.90 9.57 -17.32
N GLU A 26 -14.03 10.27 -17.24
CA GLU A 26 -15.35 9.66 -17.44
C GLU A 26 -15.62 9.17 -18.87
N GLU A 27 -15.06 9.87 -19.87
CA GLU A 27 -15.18 9.48 -21.28
C GLU A 27 -14.34 8.24 -21.63
N LEU A 28 -13.26 8.02 -20.89
CA LEU A 28 -12.34 6.90 -21.11
C LEU A 28 -12.89 5.59 -20.53
N ASN A 29 -12.99 4.56 -21.36
CA ASN A 29 -13.38 3.21 -20.95
C ASN A 29 -12.24 2.19 -21.04
N ASP A 30 -11.21 2.51 -21.81
CA ASP A 30 -10.07 1.64 -22.02
C ASP A 30 -9.09 1.69 -20.83
N PRO A 31 -8.76 0.55 -20.20
CA PRO A 31 -7.91 0.52 -19.00
C PRO A 31 -6.48 1.01 -19.28
N GLU A 32 -5.93 0.74 -20.46
CA GLU A 32 -4.57 1.18 -20.81
C GLU A 32 -4.51 2.70 -20.95
N THR A 33 -5.52 3.30 -21.58
CA THR A 33 -5.63 4.75 -21.73
C THR A 33 -5.83 5.45 -20.39
N ILE A 34 -6.63 4.88 -19.49
CA ILE A 34 -6.82 5.40 -18.13
C ILE A 34 -5.51 5.33 -17.33
N ASN A 35 -4.78 4.21 -17.42
CA ASN A 35 -3.50 4.06 -16.74
C ASN A 35 -2.46 5.07 -17.25
N ASN A 36 -2.36 5.24 -18.58
CA ASN A 36 -1.50 6.25 -19.19
C ASN A 36 -1.89 7.68 -18.78
N PHE A 37 -3.18 7.94 -18.58
CA PHE A 37 -3.65 9.22 -18.06
C PHE A 37 -3.19 9.45 -16.63
N PHE A 38 -3.35 8.45 -15.74
CA PHE A 38 -2.87 8.56 -14.35
C PHE A 38 -1.36 8.73 -14.26
N ILE A 39 -0.58 8.04 -15.08
CA ILE A 39 0.88 8.21 -15.16
C ILE A 39 1.23 9.66 -15.47
N LYS A 40 0.56 10.27 -16.46
CA LYS A 40 0.78 11.67 -16.85
C LYS A 40 0.34 12.66 -15.78
N VAL A 41 -0.84 12.48 -15.21
CA VAL A 41 -1.40 13.41 -14.22
C VAL A 41 -0.61 13.40 -12.91
N PHE A 42 -0.22 12.22 -12.45
CA PHE A 42 0.51 12.07 -11.19
C PHE A 42 2.03 12.10 -11.36
N ASN A 43 2.53 12.31 -12.59
CA ASN A 43 3.95 12.32 -12.93
C ASN A 43 4.69 11.09 -12.38
N LEU A 44 4.13 9.90 -12.61
CA LEU A 44 4.68 8.63 -12.14
C LEU A 44 5.72 8.08 -13.13
N GLU A 45 6.72 7.38 -12.61
CA GLU A 45 7.72 6.70 -13.44
C GLU A 45 7.07 5.60 -14.30
N PRO A 46 7.13 5.67 -15.64
CA PRO A 46 6.51 4.67 -16.49
C PRO A 46 7.21 3.30 -16.36
N ASN A 47 6.46 2.22 -16.62
CA ASN A 47 6.99 0.84 -16.70
C ASN A 47 7.59 0.26 -15.41
N THR A 48 7.27 0.80 -14.23
CA THR A 48 7.63 0.16 -12.95
C THR A 48 6.46 -0.66 -12.40
N LYS A 49 6.76 -1.79 -11.73
CA LYS A 49 5.75 -2.59 -11.03
C LYS A 49 4.97 -1.77 -10.00
N ARG A 50 5.63 -0.80 -9.36
CA ARG A 50 5.02 0.13 -8.39
C ARG A 50 3.96 1.00 -9.06
N THR A 51 4.29 1.54 -10.23
CA THR A 51 3.37 2.36 -11.02
C THR A 51 2.17 1.55 -11.49
N THR A 52 2.36 0.31 -11.95
CA THR A 52 1.23 -0.57 -12.32
C THR A 52 0.25 -0.74 -11.16
N ILE A 53 0.77 -1.02 -9.96
CA ILE A 53 -0.06 -1.23 -8.76
C ILE A 53 -0.77 0.06 -8.32
N LEU A 54 -0.14 1.22 -8.47
CA LEU A 54 -0.80 2.51 -8.24
C LEU A 54 -1.90 2.79 -9.26
N CYS A 55 -1.64 2.55 -10.54
CA CYS A 55 -2.62 2.73 -11.59
C CYS A 55 -3.82 1.81 -11.38
N ASP A 56 -3.60 0.54 -11.03
CA ASP A 56 -4.68 -0.38 -10.68
C ASP A 56 -5.50 0.13 -9.50
N LEU A 57 -4.84 0.61 -8.43
CA LEU A 57 -5.52 1.20 -7.28
C LEU A 57 -6.44 2.36 -7.69
N TYR A 58 -5.95 3.30 -8.51
CA TYR A 58 -6.76 4.43 -8.98
C TYR A 58 -7.84 4.03 -9.98
N TYR A 59 -7.57 3.05 -10.84
CA TYR A 59 -8.54 2.50 -11.78
C TYR A 59 -9.73 1.86 -11.06
N TYR A 60 -9.47 1.00 -10.08
CA TYR A 60 -10.54 0.37 -9.29
C TYR A 60 -11.31 1.39 -8.45
N ALA A 61 -10.63 2.43 -7.94
CA ALA A 61 -11.28 3.53 -7.24
C ALA A 61 -12.21 4.31 -8.17
N LEU A 62 -11.76 4.63 -9.40
CA LEU A 62 -12.58 5.29 -10.40
C LEU A 62 -13.79 4.43 -10.79
N ASN A 63 -13.58 3.13 -11.00
CA ASN A 63 -14.67 2.21 -11.33
C ASN A 63 -15.73 2.15 -10.21
N PHE A 64 -15.29 2.07 -8.95
CA PHE A 64 -16.18 2.15 -7.79
C PHE A 64 -17.00 3.45 -7.77
N ALA A 65 -16.36 4.59 -8.04
CA ALA A 65 -17.04 5.88 -8.08
C ALA A 65 -18.07 5.95 -9.21
N ARG A 66 -17.77 5.38 -10.39
CA ARG A 66 -18.72 5.25 -11.51
C ARG A 66 -19.91 4.36 -11.16
N THR A 67 -19.68 3.19 -10.57
CA THR A 67 -20.76 2.27 -10.15
C THR A 67 -21.70 2.94 -9.14
N ASN A 68 -21.17 3.78 -8.26
CA ASN A 68 -21.95 4.52 -7.27
C ASN A 68 -22.48 5.88 -7.76
N LYS A 69 -22.29 6.24 -9.04
CA LYS A 69 -22.74 7.49 -9.67
C LYS A 69 -22.28 8.75 -8.91
N PHE A 70 -21.01 8.77 -8.52
CA PHE A 70 -20.42 9.94 -7.86
C PHE A 70 -20.34 11.14 -8.82
N ASN A 71 -20.51 12.34 -8.27
CA ASN A 71 -20.35 13.59 -9.02
C ASN A 71 -18.86 13.89 -9.27
N HIS A 72 -18.53 14.78 -10.21
CA HIS A 72 -17.13 15.09 -10.55
C HIS A 72 -16.29 15.54 -9.34
N GLU A 73 -16.86 16.38 -8.48
CA GLU A 73 -16.22 16.82 -7.24
C GLU A 73 -15.95 15.65 -6.28
N GLN A 74 -16.89 14.70 -6.20
CA GLN A 74 -16.77 13.51 -5.35
C GLN A 74 -15.67 12.59 -5.87
N ILE A 75 -15.58 12.38 -7.19
CA ILE A 75 -14.53 11.58 -7.83
C ILE A 75 -13.15 12.19 -7.57
N SER A 76 -12.99 13.49 -7.85
CA SER A 76 -11.74 14.23 -7.60
C SER A 76 -11.31 14.11 -6.14
N THR A 77 -12.24 14.37 -5.22
CA THR A 77 -11.98 14.31 -3.77
C THR A 77 -11.63 12.90 -3.32
N PHE A 78 -12.35 11.89 -3.81
CA PHE A 78 -12.14 10.49 -3.43
C PHE A 78 -10.76 9.98 -3.84
N ILE A 79 -10.35 10.21 -5.10
CA ILE A 79 -9.02 9.81 -5.57
C ILE A 79 -7.93 10.59 -4.82
N SER A 80 -8.14 11.87 -4.54
CA SER A 80 -7.19 12.70 -3.77
C SER A 80 -7.04 12.20 -2.32
N ILE A 81 -8.14 11.78 -1.66
CA ILE A 81 -8.10 11.14 -0.34
C ILE A 81 -7.29 9.85 -0.40
N LEU A 82 -7.55 9.00 -1.40
CA LEU A 82 -6.86 7.72 -1.56
C LEU A 82 -5.35 7.92 -1.79
N LYS A 83 -4.98 8.87 -2.64
CA LYS A 83 -3.59 9.29 -2.86
C LYS A 83 -2.95 9.75 -1.55
N ARG A 84 -3.60 10.62 -0.78
CA ARG A 84 -3.05 11.10 0.49
C ARG A 84 -2.87 9.97 1.51
N VAL A 85 -3.82 9.04 1.59
CA VAL A 85 -3.70 7.84 2.43
C VAL A 85 -2.49 7.01 2.00
N HIS A 86 -2.27 6.85 0.69
CA HIS A 86 -1.11 6.14 0.16
C HIS A 86 0.21 6.86 0.49
N GLU A 87 0.30 8.16 0.29
CA GLU A 87 1.47 8.97 0.65
C GLU A 87 1.83 8.84 2.14
N MET A 88 0.82 8.86 3.02
CA MET A 88 1.01 8.65 4.46
C MET A 88 1.51 7.24 4.76
N CYS A 89 0.98 6.22 4.08
CA CYS A 89 1.44 4.85 4.23
C CYS A 89 2.93 4.71 3.89
N ILE A 90 3.41 5.35 2.83
CA ILE A 90 4.81 5.21 2.37
C ILE A 90 5.79 6.18 3.02
N GLN A 91 5.31 7.17 3.80
CA GLN A 91 6.12 8.22 4.41
C GLN A 91 7.24 7.71 5.33
N THR A 92 7.08 6.52 5.89
CA THR A 92 8.04 5.91 6.82
C THR A 92 8.17 4.42 6.51
N PRO A 93 9.33 3.78 6.72
CA PRO A 93 9.44 2.33 6.61
C PRO A 93 8.71 1.57 7.74
N PHE A 94 8.42 2.23 8.87
CA PHE A 94 7.81 1.60 10.04
C PHE A 94 6.29 1.45 9.90
N THR A 95 5.69 0.52 10.65
CA THR A 95 4.22 0.40 10.68
C THR A 95 3.60 1.65 11.28
N ASN A 96 2.69 2.27 10.54
CA ASN A 96 2.01 3.54 10.86
C ASN A 96 0.52 3.49 10.48
N MET A 97 -0.08 2.31 10.59
CA MET A 97 -1.46 2.06 10.15
C MET A 97 -2.46 2.88 10.97
N GLU A 98 -2.26 2.97 12.29
CA GLU A 98 -3.17 3.68 13.19
C GLU A 98 -3.18 5.19 12.91
N GLU A 99 -2.01 5.79 12.70
CA GLU A 99 -1.87 7.20 12.36
C GLU A 99 -2.46 7.50 10.98
N THR A 100 -2.23 6.61 10.01
CA THR A 100 -2.80 6.73 8.66
C THR A 100 -4.32 6.63 8.70
N TYR A 101 -4.86 5.70 9.48
CA TYR A 101 -6.31 5.54 9.66
C TYR A 101 -6.94 6.72 10.41
N LYS A 102 -6.28 7.27 11.42
CA LYS A 102 -6.72 8.48 12.13
C LYS A 102 -6.75 9.69 11.19
N SER A 103 -5.74 9.83 10.35
CA SER A 103 -5.65 10.89 9.33
C SER A 103 -6.75 10.72 8.28
N PHE A 104 -6.97 9.50 7.81
CA PHE A 104 -8.06 9.16 6.90
C PHE A 104 -9.43 9.54 7.47
N LYS A 105 -9.73 9.16 8.72
CA LYS A 105 -10.96 9.54 9.41
C LYS A 105 -11.14 11.07 9.48
N ALA A 106 -10.07 11.80 9.81
CA ALA A 106 -10.11 13.26 9.86
C ALA A 106 -10.37 13.89 8.48
N LEU A 107 -9.77 13.35 7.42
CA LEU A 107 -10.01 13.79 6.04
C LEU A 107 -11.46 13.55 5.63
N ILE A 108 -12.00 12.34 5.85
CA ILE A 108 -13.38 12.02 5.50
C ILE A 108 -14.35 12.94 6.25
N LEU A 109 -14.17 13.08 7.57
CA LEU A 109 -15.03 13.93 8.38
C LEU A 109 -15.08 15.38 7.87
N LYS A 110 -13.96 15.90 7.36
CA LYS A 110 -13.86 17.25 6.79
C LYS A 110 -14.61 17.42 5.47
N HIS A 111 -14.77 16.36 4.68
CA HIS A 111 -15.49 16.39 3.39
C HIS A 111 -16.95 15.92 3.51
N SER A 112 -17.34 15.37 4.66
CA SER A 112 -18.71 14.95 4.98
C SER A 112 -19.48 15.96 5.84
N LEU A 113 -18.78 16.73 6.69
CA LEU A 113 -19.40 17.78 7.50
C LEU A 113 -19.43 19.11 6.74
N SER A 114 -20.49 19.90 6.94
CA SER A 114 -20.62 21.25 6.42
C SER A 114 -20.42 22.26 7.53
N ARG A 115 -19.25 22.89 7.58
CA ARG A 115 -18.97 24.08 8.39
C ARG A 115 -18.14 25.05 7.55
N PRO A 116 -18.77 26.04 6.88
CA PRO A 116 -18.03 27.15 6.29
C PRO A 116 -17.27 27.89 7.41
N PRO A 117 -16.00 28.35 7.23
CA PRO A 117 -15.13 28.35 6.06
C PRO A 117 -14.20 27.11 5.91
N TYR A 118 -14.37 26.07 6.73
CA TYR A 118 -13.37 24.99 6.86
C TYR A 118 -13.74 23.66 6.19
N SER A 119 -15.00 23.41 5.84
CA SER A 119 -15.45 22.11 5.33
C SER A 119 -16.59 22.24 4.32
N LEU A 120 -16.47 21.52 3.20
CA LEU A 120 -17.42 21.49 2.10
C LEU A 120 -18.13 20.14 2.12
N ARG A 121 -19.46 20.13 2.04
CA ARG A 121 -20.27 18.89 2.06
C ARG A 121 -20.28 18.27 0.67
N ILE A 122 -19.19 17.61 0.32
CA ILE A 122 -19.03 16.94 -0.98
C ILE A 122 -19.67 15.55 -0.92
N PHE A 123 -19.50 14.86 0.22
CA PHE A 123 -20.12 13.57 0.45
C PHE A 123 -21.38 13.72 1.29
N THR A 124 -22.43 12.99 0.91
CA THR A 124 -23.60 12.77 1.76
C THR A 124 -23.27 11.69 2.78
N ALA A 125 -24.11 11.49 3.81
CA ALA A 125 -23.87 10.45 4.81
C ALA A 125 -23.78 9.04 4.16
N ASP A 126 -24.60 8.79 3.14
CA ASP A 126 -24.60 7.53 2.39
C ASP A 126 -23.31 7.34 1.57
N THR A 127 -22.92 8.34 0.77
CA THR A 127 -21.69 8.23 -0.03
C THR A 127 -20.43 8.20 0.83
N THR A 128 -20.44 8.90 1.98
CA THR A 128 -19.39 8.82 2.98
C THR A 128 -19.19 7.40 3.48
N LYS A 129 -20.28 6.73 3.88
CA LYS A 129 -20.21 5.36 4.37
C LYS A 129 -19.63 4.42 3.30
N LYS A 130 -20.12 4.52 2.07
CA LYS A 130 -19.62 3.75 0.93
C LYS A 130 -18.11 3.95 0.70
N VAL A 131 -17.64 5.19 0.76
CA VAL A 131 -16.21 5.51 0.62
C VAL A 131 -15.37 4.91 1.76
N ILE A 132 -15.85 5.00 3.01
CA ILE A 132 -15.16 4.41 4.16
C ILE A 132 -15.08 2.90 4.00
N ASP A 133 -16.20 2.24 3.75
CA ASP A 133 -16.27 0.79 3.60
C ASP A 133 -15.34 0.32 2.48
N TYR A 134 -15.37 0.99 1.32
CA TYR A 134 -14.47 0.69 0.20
C TYR A 134 -12.99 0.82 0.57
N ILE A 135 -12.57 1.94 1.16
CA ILE A 135 -11.15 2.17 1.48
C ILE A 135 -10.67 1.20 2.56
N VAL A 136 -11.53 0.86 3.54
CA VAL A 136 -11.20 -0.13 4.56
C VAL A 136 -11.04 -1.52 3.95
N ASP A 137 -11.98 -1.93 3.10
CA ASP A 137 -12.01 -3.27 2.52
C ASP A 137 -10.97 -3.50 1.43
N THR A 138 -10.56 -2.45 0.72
CA THR A 138 -9.56 -2.54 -0.34
C THR A 138 -8.18 -2.12 0.16
N TYR A 139 -8.02 -0.88 0.61
CA TYR A 139 -6.72 -0.32 0.93
C TYR A 139 -6.19 -0.81 2.28
N PHE A 140 -6.95 -0.62 3.37
CA PHE A 140 -6.46 -0.98 4.71
C PHE A 140 -6.35 -2.50 4.91
N ARG A 141 -7.22 -3.29 4.28
CA ARG A 141 -7.10 -4.76 4.23
C ARG A 141 -5.77 -5.21 3.65
N HIS A 142 -5.29 -4.52 2.60
CA HIS A 142 -4.03 -4.82 1.92
C HIS A 142 -2.88 -3.88 2.31
N TYR A 143 -2.98 -3.21 3.47
CA TYR A 143 -2.00 -2.21 3.91
C TYR A 143 -0.55 -2.71 3.93
N LYS A 144 -0.34 -3.95 4.40
CA LYS A 144 0.99 -4.58 4.47
C LYS A 144 1.62 -4.78 3.08
N MET A 145 0.81 -5.08 2.07
CA MET A 145 1.27 -5.23 0.68
C MET A 145 1.78 -3.89 0.16
N TYR A 146 0.99 -2.82 0.29
CA TYR A 146 1.43 -1.47 -0.10
C TYR A 146 2.68 -1.05 0.67
N LYS A 147 2.74 -1.35 1.97
CA LYS A 147 3.93 -1.04 2.76
C LYS A 147 5.17 -1.73 2.23
N TYR A 148 5.08 -3.03 1.96
CA TYR A 148 6.21 -3.84 1.51
C TYR A 148 6.74 -3.41 0.13
N ILE A 149 5.85 -3.11 -0.81
CA ILE A 149 6.24 -2.79 -2.20
C ILE A 149 6.89 -1.41 -2.32
N PHE A 150 6.40 -0.45 -1.52
CA PHE A 150 6.80 0.95 -1.62
C PHE A 150 7.83 1.37 -0.56
N THR A 151 8.12 0.52 0.43
CA THR A 151 9.23 0.74 1.36
C THR A 151 10.52 0.20 0.75
N ALA A 152 11.61 0.96 0.83
CA ALA A 152 12.93 0.46 0.46
C ALA A 152 13.34 -0.68 1.41
N THR A 153 13.56 -1.87 0.87
CA THR A 153 14.13 -2.99 1.61
C THR A 153 15.63 -2.78 1.79
N ILE A 154 16.12 -2.94 3.02
CA ILE A 154 17.56 -2.93 3.30
C ILE A 154 18.02 -4.38 3.20
N ASP A 155 18.79 -4.71 2.15
CA ASP A 155 19.42 -6.01 2.02
C ASP A 155 20.65 -6.05 2.94
N PHE A 156 20.54 -6.78 4.06
CA PHE A 156 21.66 -6.95 4.98
C PHE A 156 22.50 -8.17 4.57
N ASN A 157 23.57 -7.93 3.82
CA ASN A 157 24.54 -8.97 3.47
C ASN A 157 25.58 -9.13 4.60
N LEU A 158 25.38 -10.12 5.46
CA LEU A 158 26.37 -10.53 6.47
C LEU A 158 27.44 -11.40 5.82
N LYS A 159 28.68 -10.92 5.82
CA LYS A 159 29.85 -11.76 5.53
C LYS A 159 30.53 -12.09 6.85
N PHE A 160 30.45 -13.36 7.26
CA PHE A 160 31.25 -13.86 8.38
C PHE A 160 32.61 -14.29 7.85
N THR A 161 33.68 -13.73 8.41
CA THR A 161 35.03 -14.24 8.24
C THR A 161 35.44 -14.83 9.58
N PHE A 162 35.58 -16.16 9.63
CA PHE A 162 35.96 -16.86 10.84
C PHE A 162 37.48 -16.97 10.88
N ASP A 163 38.14 -16.12 11.67
CA ASP A 163 39.56 -16.27 11.95
C ASP A 163 39.74 -17.46 12.90
N GLY A 164 40.34 -18.53 12.37
CA GLY A 164 40.72 -19.70 13.19
C GLY A 164 40.39 -21.07 12.59
N MET A 165 39.73 -21.15 11.42
CA MET A 165 39.50 -22.44 10.76
C MET A 165 40.40 -22.55 9.52
N THR A 166 41.39 -23.45 9.57
CA THR A 166 42.24 -23.78 8.42
C THR A 166 41.37 -24.32 7.28
N ARG A 167 41.69 -23.92 6.04
CA ARG A 167 40.95 -24.27 4.80
C ARG A 167 40.69 -25.78 4.63
N ASP A 168 41.47 -26.64 5.28
CA ASP A 168 41.33 -28.09 5.22
C ASP A 168 40.13 -28.64 5.99
N SER A 169 39.57 -27.90 6.95
CA SER A 169 38.36 -28.29 7.69
C SER A 169 37.08 -28.01 6.90
N LEU A 170 37.10 -27.07 5.95
CA LEU A 170 35.93 -26.69 5.14
C LEU A 170 35.64 -27.71 4.03
N LYS A 171 36.66 -28.34 3.45
CA LYS A 171 36.49 -29.37 2.41
C LYS A 171 35.91 -30.68 2.92
N LYS A 172 36.06 -30.98 4.22
CA LYS A 172 35.53 -32.21 4.83
C LYS A 172 34.02 -32.20 5.02
N LEU A 173 33.36 -31.04 4.93
CA LEU A 173 31.89 -30.95 5.02
C LEU A 173 31.19 -31.32 3.70
N ASP A 174 31.88 -31.24 2.56
CA ASP A 174 31.27 -31.49 1.25
C ASP A 174 31.25 -33.00 0.89
N GLU A 175 32.05 -33.82 1.56
CA GLU A 175 32.21 -35.25 1.23
C GLU A 175 31.35 -36.20 2.09
N HIS A 176 30.74 -35.72 3.19
CA HIS A 176 29.84 -36.53 4.04
C HIS A 176 28.47 -35.86 4.19
N GLY A 177 27.83 -35.64 3.03
CA GLY A 177 26.47 -35.16 2.78
C GLY A 177 25.57 -34.86 3.97
N ILE A 178 25.20 -33.58 4.11
CA ILE A 178 23.91 -33.18 4.66
C ILE A 178 23.28 -32.17 3.70
N THR A 179 22.41 -32.68 2.84
CA THR A 179 21.38 -31.90 2.15
C THR A 179 20.38 -31.44 3.21
N ILE A 180 20.32 -30.15 3.52
CA ILE A 180 19.20 -29.61 4.29
C ILE A 180 18.06 -29.39 3.30
N THR A 181 17.25 -30.42 3.11
CA THR A 181 15.88 -30.26 2.59
C THR A 181 14.96 -30.00 3.77
N ALA A 182 14.22 -28.89 3.71
CA ALA A 182 13.04 -28.68 4.54
C ALA A 182 11.99 -29.74 4.20
N ASP A 183 11.45 -30.42 5.20
CA ASP A 183 10.00 -30.52 5.46
C ASP A 183 9.69 -31.65 6.47
N ASP A 184 9.04 -31.24 7.56
CA ASP A 184 7.91 -31.86 8.24
C ASP A 184 7.76 -33.41 8.22
N THR A 185 7.97 -34.04 9.37
CA THR A 185 6.89 -34.50 10.28
C THR A 185 7.37 -35.63 11.21
N ASN A 186 7.37 -35.32 12.50
CA ASN A 186 6.75 -36.10 13.58
C ASN A 186 6.90 -37.65 13.54
N THR A 187 7.74 -38.21 14.41
CA THR A 187 7.28 -39.06 15.53
C THR A 187 8.45 -39.48 16.43
N VAL A 188 8.28 -39.19 17.71
CA VAL A 188 9.08 -39.67 18.84
C VAL A 188 8.82 -41.17 19.03
N LYS A 189 9.88 -41.98 19.24
CA LYS A 189 9.96 -43.05 20.26
C LYS A 189 11.35 -43.70 20.31
N ASP A 190 12.10 -43.29 21.34
CA ASP A 190 12.62 -44.10 22.45
C ASP A 190 13.14 -45.54 22.27
N HIS A 191 14.32 -45.75 22.88
CA HIS A 191 14.92 -46.97 23.48
C HIS A 191 15.35 -48.09 22.49
N GLU A 192 16.50 -48.77 22.61
CA GLU A 192 17.22 -49.20 23.82
C GLU A 192 18.66 -49.69 23.51
N GLU A 193 19.40 -49.90 24.59
CA GLU A 193 20.83 -50.18 24.76
C GLU A 193 21.35 -51.58 24.32
N LYS A 194 22.69 -51.63 24.19
CA LYS A 194 23.64 -52.71 24.59
C LYS A 194 23.78 -53.95 23.69
N GLN A 195 24.97 -54.11 23.10
CA GLN A 195 26.09 -54.94 23.60
C GLN A 195 25.77 -56.44 23.61
N SER A 196 26.33 -57.18 22.65
CA SER A 196 27.50 -58.04 22.89
C SER A 196 28.07 -58.57 21.58
#